data_AF-A0A7R8WZK0-F1
#
_entry.id   AF-A0A7R8WZK0-F1
#
_cell.length_a   1.000
_cell.length_b   1.000
_cell.length_c   1.000
_cell.angle_alpha   90.00
_cell.angle_beta   90.00
_cell.angle_gamma   90.00
#
_symmetry.space_group_name_H-M   'P 1'
#
loop_
_entity.id
_entity.type
_entity.pdbx_description
1 polymer ?
#
loop_
_entity_poly.entity_id
_entity_poly.type
_entity_poly.pdbx_seq_one_letter_code
_entity_poly.pdbx_strand_id
1 'polypeptide(L)'
;TTIEMLAHYGLTPDIFTFGCVALGCRKSDDVRHLLKDMKEAGFSLNSAIATSLLVHASKTRNYGMANLMIDAIHKNLPEVDLRLVDQLERLRESAMEDKLIPESEWTLPGKRSDCMHFIFGYEENLKQIKVMRPSH
;
A
#
# COMPACT_ATOMS: atom_id res chain seq x y z
N THR A 1 13.15 -12.67 -9.68
CA THR A 1 11.81 -12.69 -9.00
C THR A 1 10.89 -13.70 -9.67
N THR A 2 9.80 -14.12 -9.02
CA THR A 2 8.84 -15.12 -9.53
C THR A 2 8.32 -14.84 -10.94
N ILE A 3 8.26 -13.58 -11.36
CA ILE A 3 7.82 -13.15 -12.70
C ILE A 3 8.83 -13.53 -13.80
N GLU A 4 10.13 -13.38 -13.56
CA GLU A 4 11.18 -13.74 -14.52
C GLU A 4 11.17 -15.25 -14.81
N MET A 5 10.85 -16.07 -13.81
CA MET A 5 10.69 -17.51 -13.99
C MET A 5 9.45 -17.86 -14.83
N LEU A 6 8.34 -17.14 -14.67
CA LEU A 6 7.14 -17.36 -15.50
C LEU A 6 7.42 -17.05 -16.97
N ALA A 7 8.09 -15.94 -17.25
CA ALA A 7 8.53 -15.59 -18.60
C ALA A 7 9.46 -16.67 -19.20
N HIS A 8 10.35 -17.24 -18.39
CA HIS A 8 11.22 -18.34 -18.81
C HIS A 8 10.45 -19.60 -19.25
N TYR A 9 9.29 -19.88 -18.64
CA TYR A 9 8.41 -21.00 -19.01
C TYR A 9 7.32 -20.63 -20.03
N GLY A 10 7.35 -19.43 -20.61
CA GLY A 10 6.34 -18.96 -21.56
C GLY A 10 4.96 -18.73 -20.94
N LEU A 11 4.89 -18.55 -19.62
CA LEU A 11 3.66 -18.25 -18.90
C LEU A 11 3.51 -16.73 -18.75
N THR A 12 2.35 -16.21 -19.14
CA THR A 12 2.02 -14.79 -18.98
C THR A 12 1.52 -14.53 -17.56
N PRO A 13 2.13 -13.60 -16.79
CA PRO A 13 1.61 -13.20 -15.49
C PRO A 13 0.17 -12.71 -15.59
N ASP A 14 -0.65 -13.04 -14.60
CA ASP A 14 -2.02 -12.56 -14.46
C ASP A 14 -2.22 -11.81 -13.13
N ILE A 15 -3.45 -11.34 -12.89
CA ILE A 15 -3.77 -10.58 -11.69
C ILE A 15 -3.55 -11.39 -10.39
N PHE A 16 -3.70 -12.72 -10.43
CA PHE A 16 -3.45 -13.60 -9.29
C PHE A 16 -1.94 -13.72 -8.99
N THR A 17 -1.13 -13.79 -10.04
CA THR A 17 0.34 -13.78 -9.95
C THR A 17 0.81 -12.54 -9.19
N PHE A 18 0.31 -11.36 -9.55
CA PHE A 18 0.64 -10.12 -8.87
C PHE A 18 0.11 -10.06 -7.44
N GLY A 19 -1.04 -10.66 -7.16
CA GLY A 19 -1.54 -10.88 -5.80
C GLY A 19 -0.56 -11.68 -4.94
N CYS A 20 0.02 -12.75 -5.47
CA CYS A 20 1.05 -13.52 -4.77
C CYS A 20 2.34 -12.72 -4.54
N VAL A 21 2.79 -11.94 -5.54
CA VAL A 21 3.97 -11.07 -5.41
C VAL A 21 3.76 -10.02 -4.32
N ALA A 22 2.56 -9.43 -4.23
CA ALA A 22 2.21 -8.45 -3.20
C ALA A 22 2.38 -8.97 -1.77
N LEU A 23 2.09 -10.25 -1.53
CA LEU A 23 2.29 -10.91 -0.24
C LEU A 23 3.78 -11.04 0.13
N GLY A 24 4.67 -10.97 -0.85
CA GLY A 24 6.13 -11.00 -0.70
C GLY A 24 6.77 -9.63 -0.49
N CYS A 25 6.09 -8.53 -0.81
CA CYS A 25 6.63 -7.18 -0.63
C CYS A 25 6.88 -6.88 0.85
N ARG A 26 8.06 -6.33 1.17
CA ARG A 26 8.47 -5.94 2.53
C ARG A 26 8.88 -4.47 2.63
N LYS A 27 9.31 -3.88 1.52
CA LYS A 27 9.80 -2.50 1.45
C LYS A 27 9.11 -1.73 0.32
N SER A 28 9.17 -0.41 0.37
CA SER A 28 8.58 0.48 -0.64
C SER A 28 9.08 0.17 -2.05
N ASP A 29 10.36 -0.21 -2.21
CA ASP A 29 10.92 -0.55 -3.52
C ASP A 29 10.31 -1.82 -4.12
N ASP A 30 9.97 -2.82 -3.29
CA ASP A 30 9.27 -4.02 -3.76
C ASP A 30 7.89 -3.64 -4.35
N VAL A 31 7.21 -2.70 -3.70
CA VAL A 31 5.91 -2.19 -4.16
C VAL A 31 6.06 -1.39 -5.45
N ARG A 32 7.10 -0.56 -5.58
CA ARG A 32 7.38 0.18 -6.83
C ARG A 32 7.62 -0.77 -7.99
N HIS A 33 8.41 -1.82 -7.78
CA HIS A 33 8.65 -2.85 -8.79
C HIS A 33 7.36 -3.59 -9.14
N LEU A 34 6.58 -4.04 -8.15
CA LEU A 34 5.28 -4.68 -8.38
C LEU A 34 4.35 -3.80 -9.24
N LEU A 35 4.19 -2.53 -8.90
CA LEU A 35 3.32 -1.61 -9.64
C LEU A 35 3.82 -1.36 -11.07
N LYS A 36 5.14 -1.32 -11.26
CA LYS A 36 5.77 -1.22 -12.58
C LYS A 36 5.50 -2.48 -13.41
N ASP A 37 5.76 -3.65 -12.85
CA ASP A 37 5.59 -4.94 -13.53
C ASP A 37 4.12 -5.18 -13.91
N MET A 38 3.19 -4.82 -13.02
CA MET A 38 1.74 -4.85 -13.31
C MET A 38 1.41 -3.98 -14.53
N LYS A 39 1.89 -2.73 -14.53
CA LYS A 39 1.64 -1.79 -15.63
C LYS A 39 2.22 -2.28 -16.95
N GLU A 40 3.44 -2.82 -16.94
CA GLU A 40 4.10 -3.39 -18.13
C GLU A 40 3.36 -4.62 -18.66
N ALA A 41 2.75 -5.41 -17.78
CA ALA A 41 1.89 -6.53 -18.13
C ALA A 41 0.44 -6.13 -18.49
N GLY A 42 0.10 -4.83 -18.47
CA GLY A 42 -1.23 -4.34 -18.83
C GLY A 42 -2.29 -4.45 -17.71
N PHE A 43 -1.87 -4.64 -16.46
CA PHE A 43 -2.75 -4.70 -15.29
C PHE A 43 -2.67 -3.42 -14.45
N SER A 44 -3.82 -3.01 -13.91
CA SER A 44 -3.92 -1.93 -12.92
C SER A 44 -3.98 -2.50 -11.51
N LEU A 45 -3.54 -1.70 -10.53
CA LEU A 45 -3.73 -2.02 -9.12
C LEU A 45 -5.23 -2.23 -8.82
N ASN A 46 -5.57 -3.31 -8.11
CA ASN A 46 -6.93 -3.57 -7.64
C ASN A 46 -7.01 -3.49 -6.09
N SER A 47 -8.24 -3.44 -5.55
CA SER A 47 -8.47 -3.31 -4.12
C SER A 47 -7.92 -4.49 -3.30
N ALA A 48 -7.90 -5.71 -3.83
CA ALA A 48 -7.40 -6.88 -3.11
C ALA A 48 -5.87 -6.83 -2.90
N ILE A 49 -5.13 -6.46 -3.95
CA ILE A 49 -3.68 -6.24 -3.91
C ILE A 49 -3.38 -5.06 -2.98
N ALA A 50 -4.08 -3.94 -3.14
CA ALA A 50 -3.90 -2.76 -2.29
C ALA A 50 -4.15 -3.06 -0.82
N THR A 51 -5.23 -3.78 -0.50
CA THR A 51 -5.57 -4.20 0.87
C THR A 51 -4.48 -5.08 1.45
N SER A 52 -3.96 -6.04 0.69
CA SER A 52 -2.90 -6.95 1.16
C SER A 52 -1.62 -6.21 1.53
N LEU A 53 -1.22 -5.24 0.70
CA LEU A 53 -0.06 -4.38 0.94
C LEU A 53 -0.26 -3.47 2.17
N LEU A 54 -1.44 -2.88 2.32
CA LEU A 54 -1.75 -2.03 3.48
C LEU A 54 -1.87 -2.81 4.79
N VAL A 55 -2.43 -4.02 4.76
CA VAL A 55 -2.45 -4.92 5.95
C VAL A 55 -1.01 -5.20 6.39
N HIS A 56 -0.10 -5.45 5.45
CA HIS A 56 1.31 -5.64 5.78
C HIS A 56 1.95 -4.37 6.35
N ALA A 57 1.72 -3.21 5.72
CA ALA A 57 2.23 -1.92 6.19
C ALA A 57 1.72 -1.57 7.60
N SER A 58 0.46 -1.88 7.90
CA SER A 58 -0.15 -1.72 9.23
C SER A 58 0.52 -2.59 10.28
N LYS A 59 0.65 -3.89 10.04
CA LYS A 59 1.31 -4.81 10.99
C LYS A 59 2.77 -4.47 11.27
N THR A 60 3.45 -3.88 10.29
CA THR A 60 4.88 -3.56 10.39
C THR A 60 5.16 -2.10 10.74
N ARG A 61 4.12 -1.27 10.89
CA ARG A 61 4.23 0.19 11.05
C ARG A 61 5.15 0.80 9.98
N ASN A 62 5.01 0.35 8.74
CA ASN A 62 5.78 0.81 7.58
C ASN A 62 5.04 1.96 6.88
N TYR A 63 5.18 3.16 7.44
CA TYR A 63 4.52 4.36 6.94
C TYR A 63 5.01 4.80 5.55
N GLY A 64 6.28 4.52 5.20
CA GLY A 64 6.81 4.83 3.88
C GLY A 64 6.11 4.02 2.77
N MET A 65 5.86 2.73 3.03
CA MET A 65 5.07 1.88 2.14
C MET A 65 3.61 2.36 2.07
N ALA A 66 3.04 2.79 3.20
CA ALA A 66 1.67 3.29 3.22
C ALA A 66 1.47 4.59 2.44
N ASN A 67 2.41 5.53 2.54
CA ASN A 67 2.41 6.76 1.74
C ASN A 67 2.41 6.44 0.24
N LEU A 68 3.28 5.51 -0.19
CA LEU A 68 3.31 5.05 -1.57
C LEU A 68 1.99 4.40 -1.99
N MET A 69 1.35 3.65 -1.10
CA MET A 69 0.06 3.01 -1.38
C MET A 69 -1.07 4.02 -1.52
N ILE A 70 -1.11 5.08 -0.71
CA ILE A 70 -2.11 6.16 -0.87
C ILE A 70 -2.00 6.79 -2.26
N ASP A 71 -0.78 7.14 -2.69
CA ASP A 71 -0.55 7.66 -4.04
C ASP A 71 -0.99 6.68 -5.13
N ALA A 72 -0.71 5.39 -4.94
CA ALA A 72 -1.09 4.35 -5.88
C ALA A 72 -2.61 4.15 -5.94
N ILE A 73 -3.30 4.21 -4.80
CA ILE A 73 -4.75 4.12 -4.69
C ILE A 73 -5.39 5.29 -5.45
N HIS A 74 -4.97 6.54 -5.19
CA HIS A 74 -5.51 7.69 -5.92
C HIS A 74 -5.33 7.62 -7.43
N LYS A 75 -4.21 7.07 -7.90
CA LYS A 75 -3.91 6.97 -9.34
C LYS A 75 -4.67 5.85 -10.04
N ASN A 76 -4.98 4.76 -9.35
CA ASN A 76 -5.44 3.51 -9.98
C ASN A 76 -6.84 3.07 -9.54
N LEU A 77 -7.33 3.54 -8.40
CA LEU A 77 -8.58 3.10 -7.79
C LEU A 77 -9.54 4.29 -7.63
N PRO A 78 -10.42 4.53 -8.62
CA PRO A 78 -11.38 5.63 -8.57
C PRO A 78 -12.44 5.45 -7.47
N GLU A 79 -12.71 4.20 -7.09
CA GLU A 79 -13.55 3.82 -5.96
C GLU A 79 -12.84 2.72 -5.15
N VAL A 80 -12.89 2.85 -3.84
CA VAL A 80 -12.31 1.87 -2.91
C VAL A 80 -13.40 1.23 -2.07
N ASP A 81 -13.21 -0.03 -1.70
CA ASP A 81 -14.12 -0.70 -0.78
C ASP A 81 -13.90 -0.26 0.68
N LEU A 82 -14.90 -0.50 1.52
CA LEU A 82 -14.86 -0.17 2.94
C LEU A 82 -13.69 -0.83 3.69
N ARG A 83 -13.28 -2.03 3.26
CA ARG A 83 -12.21 -2.77 3.93
C ARG A 83 -10.87 -2.06 3.76
N LEU A 84 -10.60 -1.52 2.57
CA LEU A 84 -9.39 -0.73 2.32
C LEU A 84 -9.37 0.53 3.19
N VAL A 85 -10.51 1.22 3.32
CA VAL A 85 -10.66 2.41 4.18
C VAL A 85 -10.43 2.06 5.65
N ASP A 86 -11.00 0.96 6.14
CA ASP A 86 -10.80 0.51 7.51
C ASP A 86 -9.32 0.21 7.82
N GLN A 87 -8.58 -0.36 6.86
CA GLN A 87 -7.14 -0.61 7.04
C GLN A 87 -6.34 0.69 7.10
N LEU A 88 -6.71 1.67 6.27
CA LEU A 88 -6.12 2.99 6.27
C LEU A 88 -6.35 3.72 7.60
N GLU A 89 -7.57 3.64 8.15
CA GLU A 89 -7.91 4.25 9.44
C GLU A 89 -7.13 3.62 10.60
N ARG A 90 -7.06 2.28 10.65
CA ARG A 90 -6.24 1.56 11.65
C ARG A 90 -4.78 1.97 11.60
N LEU A 91 -4.25 2.17 10.39
CA LEU A 91 -2.88 2.64 10.21
C LEU A 91 -2.72 4.09 10.69
N ARG A 92 -3.73 4.96 10.47
CA ARG A 92 -3.74 6.32 11.04
C ARG A 92 -3.69 6.29 12.56
N GLU A 93 -4.55 5.51 13.19
CA GLU A 93 -4.55 5.37 14.66
C GLU A 93 -3.17 4.96 15.17
N SER A 94 -2.58 3.94 14.54
CA SER A 94 -1.22 3.47 14.86
C SER A 94 -0.17 4.58 14.66
N ALA A 95 -0.27 5.38 13.60
CA ALA A 95 0.63 6.50 13.35
C ALA A 95 0.49 7.61 14.40
N MET A 96 -0.74 7.91 14.84
CA MET A 96 -1.01 8.90 15.87
C MET A 96 -0.46 8.48 17.22
N GLU A 97 -0.51 7.18 17.55
CA GLU A 97 0.18 6.62 18.73
C GLU A 97 1.69 6.79 18.61
N ASP A 98 2.27 6.42 17.47
CA ASP A 98 3.72 6.49 17.27
C ASP A 98 4.23 7.93 17.29
N LYS A 99 3.44 8.91 16.83
CA LYS A 99 3.77 10.34 16.91
C LYS A 99 4.05 10.82 18.34
N LEU A 100 3.50 10.15 19.36
CA LEU A 100 3.73 10.48 20.76
C LEU A 100 5.10 9.97 21.28
N ILE A 101 5.76 9.08 20.53
CA ILE A 101 7.09 8.57 20.89
C ILE A 101 8.11 9.72 20.80
N PRO A 102 8.90 9.98 21.87
CA PRO A 102 9.93 11.01 21.87
C PRO A 102 10.90 10.86 20.69
N GLU A 103 11.31 11.97 20.09
CA GLU A 103 12.17 11.96 18.90
C GLU A 103 13.47 11.17 19.09
N SER A 104 14.02 11.18 20.30
CA SER A 104 15.22 10.42 20.69
C SER A 104 15.06 8.90 20.66
N GLU A 105 13.83 8.38 20.72
CA GLU A 105 13.54 6.94 20.75
C GLU A 105 13.36 6.35 19.34
N TRP A 106 13.33 7.20 18.31
CA TRP A 106 13.28 6.75 16.92
C TRP A 106 14.65 6.28 16.45
N THR A 107 14.83 4.97 16.37
CA THR A 107 16.11 4.35 16.01
C THR A 107 16.32 4.16 14.50
N LEU A 108 15.23 4.16 13.72
CA LEU A 108 15.28 3.93 12.28
C LEU A 108 15.22 5.27 11.51
N PRO A 109 16.25 5.57 10.68
CA PRO A 109 16.25 6.76 9.83
C PRO A 109 15.02 6.80 8.92
N GLY A 110 14.43 7.99 8.76
CA GLY A 110 13.29 8.20 7.87
C GLY A 110 11.94 7.71 8.41
N LYS A 111 11.90 6.73 9.32
CA LYS A 111 10.63 6.16 9.83
C LYS A 111 9.73 7.20 10.49
N ARG A 112 10.32 8.10 11.30
CA ARG A 112 9.59 9.22 11.89
C ARG A 112 9.07 10.19 10.82
N SER A 113 9.92 10.52 9.85
CA SER A 113 9.54 11.39 8.73
C SER A 113 8.37 10.80 7.94
N ASP A 114 8.44 9.51 7.64
CA ASP A 114 7.37 8.79 6.94
C ASP A 114 6.08 8.75 7.76
N CYS A 115 6.17 8.53 9.08
CA CYS A 115 5.02 8.58 9.99
C CYS A 115 4.36 9.95 9.98
N MET A 116 5.16 11.02 10.10
CA MET A 116 4.65 12.39 10.09
C MET A 116 4.03 12.72 8.74
N HIS A 117 4.70 12.39 7.64
CA HIS A 117 4.16 12.57 6.29
C HIS A 117 2.85 11.82 6.09
N PHE A 118 2.75 10.58 6.59
CA PHE A 118 1.52 9.81 6.55
C PHE A 118 0.39 10.51 7.30
N ILE A 119 0.63 10.96 8.54
CA ILE A 119 -0.40 11.66 9.34
C ILE A 119 -0.89 12.93 8.63
N PHE A 120 0.02 13.78 8.17
CA PHE A 120 -0.34 15.05 7.53
C PHE A 120 -1.02 14.83 6.17
N GLY A 121 -0.49 13.93 5.35
CA GLY A 121 -1.09 13.62 4.06
C GLY A 121 -2.45 12.95 4.21
N TYR A 122 -2.65 12.12 5.23
CA TYR A 122 -3.89 11.36 5.39
C TYR A 122 -5.12 12.25 5.62
N GLU A 123 -4.99 13.34 6.40
CA GLU A 123 -6.09 14.29 6.65
C GLU A 123 -6.57 15.00 5.38
N GLU A 124 -5.67 15.26 4.44
CA GLU A 124 -5.97 15.88 3.15
C GLU A 124 -6.53 14.86 2.14
N ASN A 125 -6.07 13.61 2.23
CA ASN A 125 -6.30 12.56 1.24
C ASN A 125 -7.62 11.80 1.47
N LEU A 126 -8.00 11.51 2.71
CA LEU A 126 -9.23 10.75 3.01
C LEU A 126 -10.50 11.38 2.43
N LYS A 127 -10.56 12.72 2.43
CA LYS A 127 -11.70 13.48 1.90
C LYS A 127 -11.91 13.27 0.39
N GLN A 128 -10.88 12.82 -0.32
CA GLN A 128 -10.88 12.64 -1.77
C GLN A 128 -11.19 11.20 -2.17
N ILE A 129 -11.06 10.25 -1.24
CA ILE A 129 -11.30 8.83 -1.49
C ILE A 129 -12.80 8.59 -1.60
N LYS A 130 -13.27 8.22 -2.80
CA LYS A 130 -14.65 7.79 -3.02
C LYS A 130 -14.82 6.35 -2.56
N VAL A 131 -15.73 6.15 -1.60
CA VAL A 131 -16.02 4.84 -1.03
C VAL A 131 -17.15 4.17 -1.80
N MET A 132 -16.89 2.97 -2.32
CA MET A 132 -17.88 2.11 -2.95
C MET A 132 -18.90 1.70 -1.88
N ARG A 133 -20.17 2.11 -2.05
CA ARG A 133 -21.25 1.69 -1.17
C ARG A 133 -21.80 0.34 -1.67
N PRO A 134 -22.01 -0.65 -0.78
CA PRO A 134 -22.62 -1.91 -1.18
C PRO A 134 -23.98 -1.64 -1.83
N SER A 135 -24.20 -2.18 -3.03
CA SER A 135 -25.55 -2.25 -3.60
C SER A 135 -26.35 -3.23 -2.75
N HIS A 136 -27.36 -2.72 -2.04
CA HIS A 136 -28.30 -3.51 -1.25
C HIS A 136 -29.12 -4.46 -2.13
#